data_AF-A0A917CDE7-F1
#
_entry.id   AF-A0A917CDE7-F1
#
_cell.length_a   1.000
_cell.length_b   1.000
_cell.length_c   1.000
_cell.angle_alpha   90.00
_cell.angle_beta   90.00
_cell.angle_gamma   90.00
#
_symmetry.space_group_name_H-M   'P 1'
#
loop_
_entity.id
_entity.type
_entity.pdbx_description
1 polymer ?
#
loop_
_entity_poly.entity_id
_entity_poly.type
_entity_poly.pdbx_seq_one_letter_code
_entity_poly.pdbx_strand_id
1 'polypeptide(L)'
;MDAVVKLFKDEAETEARKRTSAVARAASVKDSAVVPDDLARPSRAEAEAAIRTLLAYIGEDPDREGLLETPARVIRSYDEIFGGYNETAADVLDRTFGEIGNFDDFVLLKDIPFHSHCEHHMVPFVGKAHVAYFPVDRVVGLSKIARVVDTFAHRLQTQEHLTSQITTAIEEALNPRGVAVMIEAEHMCMSMRGVLKPGVSTLTSQFTGVFRDDPAEQVRFITMLRGLR
;
A
#
# COMPACT_ATOMS: atom_id res chain seq x y z
N MET A 1 -31.97 -25.80 -29.67
CA MET A 1 -30.70 -25.06 -29.79
C MET A 1 -30.83 -23.62 -29.30
N ASP A 2 -31.93 -22.93 -29.62
CA ASP A 2 -32.09 -21.50 -29.35
C ASP A 2 -32.16 -21.11 -27.86
N ALA A 3 -32.77 -21.94 -27.00
CA ALA A 3 -32.87 -21.65 -25.57
C ALA A 3 -31.51 -21.74 -24.83
N VAL A 4 -30.66 -22.66 -25.26
CA VAL A 4 -29.32 -22.87 -24.67
C VAL A 4 -28.38 -21.73 -25.10
N VAL A 5 -28.45 -21.32 -26.38
CA VAL A 5 -27.67 -20.17 -26.90
C VAL A 5 -28.09 -18.86 -26.22
N LYS A 6 -29.38 -18.71 -25.87
CA LYS A 6 -29.87 -17.55 -25.13
C LYS A 6 -29.33 -17.49 -23.70
N LEU A 7 -29.33 -18.62 -22.99
CA LEU A 7 -28.75 -18.72 -21.64
C LEU A 7 -27.26 -18.32 -21.61
N PHE A 8 -26.45 -18.82 -22.55
CA PHE A 8 -25.03 -18.44 -22.63
C PHE A 8 -24.80 -16.97 -22.98
N LYS A 9 -25.67 -16.36 -23.79
CA LYS A 9 -25.62 -14.93 -24.08
C LYS A 9 -26.01 -14.08 -22.86
N ASP A 10 -27.08 -14.49 -22.16
CA ASP A 10 -27.56 -13.79 -20.97
C ASP A 10 -26.52 -13.87 -19.83
N GLU A 11 -25.81 -15.00 -19.68
CA GLU A 11 -24.70 -15.16 -18.74
C GLU A 11 -23.50 -14.28 -19.12
N ALA A 12 -23.10 -14.27 -20.39
CA ALA A 12 -21.99 -13.45 -20.89
C ALA A 12 -22.29 -11.94 -20.76
N GLU A 13 -23.52 -11.51 -21.02
CA GLU A 13 -23.96 -10.13 -20.84
C GLU A 13 -24.00 -9.74 -19.36
N THR A 14 -24.42 -10.66 -18.48
CA THR A 14 -24.42 -10.46 -17.02
C THR A 14 -22.98 -10.33 -16.49
N GLU A 15 -22.06 -11.14 -16.99
CA GLU A 15 -20.65 -11.10 -16.62
C GLU A 15 -19.95 -9.85 -17.15
N ALA A 16 -20.25 -9.44 -18.38
CA ALA A 16 -19.78 -8.19 -18.97
C ALA A 16 -20.30 -6.98 -18.18
N ARG A 17 -21.56 -6.99 -17.74
CA ARG A 17 -22.16 -5.92 -16.93
C ARG A 17 -21.56 -5.85 -15.53
N LYS A 18 -21.24 -7.00 -14.92
CA LYS A 18 -20.47 -7.08 -13.67
C LYS A 18 -19.05 -6.52 -13.84
N ARG A 19 -18.33 -6.90 -14.90
CA ARG A 19 -17.00 -6.36 -15.23
C ARG A 19 -17.05 -4.85 -15.46
N THR A 20 -18.03 -4.35 -16.19
CA THR A 20 -18.21 -2.91 -16.43
C THR A 20 -18.51 -2.15 -15.14
N SER A 21 -19.31 -2.74 -14.23
CA SER A 21 -19.59 -2.16 -12.91
C SER A 21 -18.38 -2.18 -11.97
N ALA A 22 -17.52 -3.20 -12.07
CA ALA A 22 -16.28 -3.30 -11.30
C ALA A 22 -15.23 -2.30 -11.79
N VAL A 23 -15.10 -2.11 -13.11
CA VAL A 23 -14.23 -1.08 -13.70
C VAL A 23 -14.72 0.33 -13.36
N ALA A 24 -16.04 0.57 -13.37
CA ALA A 24 -16.61 1.85 -12.94
C ALA A 24 -16.43 2.12 -11.44
N ARG A 25 -16.37 1.07 -10.60
CA ARG A 25 -16.08 1.17 -9.16
C ARG A 25 -14.59 1.38 -8.90
N ALA A 26 -13.71 0.73 -9.68
CA ALA A 26 -12.27 0.96 -9.67
C ALA A 26 -11.91 2.40 -10.08
N ALA A 27 -12.68 3.00 -10.99
CA ALA A 27 -12.53 4.42 -11.36
C ALA A 27 -13.10 5.41 -10.32
N SER A 28 -13.97 4.95 -9.39
CA SER A 28 -14.62 5.83 -8.41
C SER A 28 -13.89 5.93 -7.07
N VAL A 29 -12.91 5.06 -6.80
CA VAL A 29 -12.06 5.19 -5.63
C VAL A 29 -10.80 5.94 -6.07
N LYS A 30 -10.90 7.27 -6.12
CA LYS A 30 -9.70 8.06 -5.83
C LYS A 30 -9.25 7.55 -4.46
N ASP A 31 -8.10 6.87 -4.40
CA ASP A 31 -7.48 6.34 -3.18
C ASP A 31 -7.15 7.50 -2.24
N SER A 32 -8.20 8.06 -1.63
CA SER A 32 -8.28 9.47 -1.33
C SER A 32 -7.34 9.82 -0.20
N ALA A 33 -6.44 10.76 -0.46
CA ALA A 33 -6.05 11.70 0.58
C ALA A 33 -7.35 12.26 1.19
N VAL A 34 -7.54 12.03 2.49
CA VAL A 34 -8.67 12.55 3.29
C VAL A 34 -8.42 14.04 3.55
N VAL A 35 -8.35 14.84 2.49
CA VAL A 35 -8.41 16.29 2.64
C VAL A 35 -9.85 16.66 2.36
N PRO A 36 -10.62 17.11 3.36
CA PRO A 36 -11.95 17.67 3.15
C PRO A 36 -11.90 18.72 2.03
N ASP A 37 -12.89 18.74 1.14
CA ASP A 37 -12.93 19.65 -0.03
C ASP A 37 -12.84 21.15 0.36
N ASP A 38 -13.11 21.47 1.63
CA ASP A 38 -13.07 22.82 2.20
C ASP A 38 -11.73 23.18 2.88
N LEU A 39 -10.80 22.23 3.05
CA LEU A 39 -9.49 22.50 3.65
C LEU A 39 -8.44 22.82 2.58
N ALA A 40 -8.22 24.12 2.33
CA ALA A 40 -7.19 24.57 1.41
C ALA A 40 -5.79 24.14 1.91
N ARG A 41 -4.98 23.52 1.04
CA ARG A 41 -3.58 23.22 1.35
C ARG A 41 -2.81 24.54 1.53
N PRO A 42 -2.05 24.70 2.64
CA PRO A 42 -1.22 25.89 2.83
C PRO A 42 -0.13 25.99 1.77
N SER A 43 0.37 27.20 1.55
CA SER A 43 1.55 27.44 0.73
C SER A 43 2.81 26.81 1.35
N ARG A 44 3.83 26.56 0.52
CA ARG A 44 5.13 26.10 0.99
C ARG A 44 5.74 27.03 2.05
N ALA A 45 5.61 28.35 1.86
CA ALA A 45 6.15 29.33 2.79
C ALA A 45 5.48 29.25 4.17
N GLU A 46 4.15 29.05 4.21
CA GLU A 46 3.42 28.85 5.47
C GLU A 46 3.83 27.54 6.16
N ALA A 47 4.03 26.46 5.40
CA ALA A 47 4.49 25.19 5.93
C ALA A 47 5.92 25.29 6.51
N GLU A 48 6.83 25.97 5.82
CA GLU A 48 8.20 26.21 6.32
C GLU A 48 8.18 27.10 7.58
N ALA A 49 7.34 28.14 7.60
CA ALA A 49 7.15 28.96 8.80
C ALA A 49 6.65 28.12 10.00
N ALA A 50 5.75 27.16 9.77
CA ALA A 50 5.29 26.24 10.81
C ALA A 50 6.43 25.36 11.35
N ILE A 51 7.32 24.82 10.50
CA ILE A 51 8.50 24.08 10.97
C ILE A 51 9.41 24.97 11.82
N ARG A 52 9.62 26.22 11.41
CA ARG A 52 10.39 27.19 12.20
C ARG A 52 9.75 27.42 13.58
N THR A 53 8.42 27.53 13.65
CA THR A 53 7.69 27.61 14.92
C THR A 53 7.91 26.37 15.78
N LEU A 54 7.88 25.17 15.20
CA LEU A 54 8.13 23.92 15.93
C LEU A 54 9.56 23.83 16.47
N LEU A 55 10.56 24.31 15.72
CA LEU A 55 11.95 24.39 16.20
C LEU A 55 12.06 25.31 17.43
N ALA A 56 11.48 26.51 17.37
CA ALA A 56 11.45 27.41 18.52
C ALA A 56 10.68 26.80 19.72
N TYR A 57 9.58 26.10 19.44
CA TYR A 57 8.76 25.46 20.47
C TYR A 57 9.52 24.40 21.27
N ILE A 58 10.41 23.62 20.63
CA ILE A 58 11.25 22.63 21.32
C ILE A 58 12.48 23.23 22.01
N GLY A 59 12.64 24.56 22.00
CA GLY A 59 13.73 25.27 22.67
C GLY A 59 15.00 25.44 21.84
N GLU A 60 14.94 25.20 20.53
CA GLU A 60 16.06 25.44 19.61
C GLU A 60 16.09 26.89 19.10
N ASP A 61 17.27 27.36 18.70
CA ASP A 61 17.45 28.64 18.00
C ASP A 61 17.32 28.42 16.48
N PRO A 62 16.22 28.83 15.83
CA PRO A 62 16.04 28.58 14.40
C PRO A 62 17.00 29.38 13.51
N ASP A 63 17.74 30.36 14.05
CA ASP A 63 18.69 31.19 13.32
C ASP A 63 20.13 30.67 13.39
N ARG A 64 20.40 29.61 14.16
CA ARG A 64 21.72 28.98 14.16
C ARG A 64 22.01 28.33 12.81
N GLU A 65 23.28 28.34 12.40
CA GLU A 65 23.76 27.89 11.08
C GLU A 65 23.13 26.56 10.61
N GLY A 66 23.09 25.56 11.50
CA GLY A 66 22.54 24.24 11.17
C GLY A 66 21.02 24.19 10.90
N LEU A 67 20.25 25.16 11.40
CA LEU A 67 18.78 25.16 11.34
C LEU A 67 18.19 26.14 10.33
N LEU A 68 18.96 27.09 9.80
CA LEU A 68 18.49 28.09 8.82
C LEU A 68 17.71 27.45 7.66
N GLU A 69 18.26 26.38 7.10
CA GLU A 69 17.67 25.65 5.96
C GLU A 69 16.81 24.44 6.38
N THR A 70 16.67 24.17 7.68
CA THR A 70 15.89 23.02 8.19
C THR A 70 14.42 23.08 7.75
N PRO A 71 13.70 24.22 7.87
CA PRO A 71 12.33 24.31 7.39
C PRO A 71 12.15 23.84 5.95
N ALA A 72 12.95 24.38 5.03
CA ALA A 72 12.88 24.04 3.62
C ALA A 72 13.25 22.57 3.36
N ARG A 73 14.27 22.04 4.06
CA ARG A 73 14.65 20.61 3.98
C ARG A 73 13.53 19.69 4.47
N VAL A 74 12.87 20.04 5.58
CA VAL A 74 11.75 19.24 6.12
C VAL A 74 10.60 19.21 5.12
N ILE A 75 10.17 20.36 4.58
CA ILE A 75 9.06 20.36 3.61
C ILE A 75 9.42 19.59 2.34
N ARG A 76 10.64 19.72 1.80
CA ARG A 76 11.10 18.89 0.67
C ARG A 76 11.06 17.39 0.99
N SER A 77 11.46 17.01 2.21
CA SER A 77 11.39 15.61 2.65
C SER A 77 9.94 15.10 2.73
N TYR A 78 9.00 15.96 3.13
CA TYR A 78 7.58 15.62 3.18
C TYR A 78 6.99 15.37 1.79
N ASP A 79 7.42 16.11 0.78
CA ASP A 79 7.00 15.85 -0.61
C ASP A 79 7.45 14.47 -1.10
N GLU A 80 8.59 13.97 -0.62
CA GLU A 80 9.12 12.64 -0.94
C GLU A 80 8.42 11.54 -0.13
N ILE A 81 8.49 11.60 1.19
CA ILE A 81 8.00 10.52 2.08
C ILE A 81 6.47 10.47 2.20
N PHE A 82 5.77 11.53 1.77
CA PHE A 82 4.30 11.57 1.63
C PHE A 82 3.85 11.68 0.16
N GLY A 83 4.75 11.39 -0.79
CA GLY A 83 4.47 11.46 -2.22
C GLY A 83 3.35 10.51 -2.68
N GLY A 84 3.09 9.45 -1.92
CA GLY A 84 2.06 8.45 -2.20
C GLY A 84 0.63 9.01 -2.27
N TYR A 85 0.36 10.19 -1.67
CA TYR A 85 -0.93 10.87 -1.83
C TYR A 85 -1.18 11.42 -3.25
N ASN A 86 -0.14 11.56 -4.07
CA ASN A 86 -0.23 12.01 -5.46
C ASN A 86 -0.26 10.84 -6.46
N GLU A 87 -0.32 9.60 -5.97
CA GLU A 87 -0.31 8.37 -6.76
C GLU A 87 -1.58 7.56 -6.52
N THR A 88 -1.97 6.74 -7.51
CA THR A 88 -3.04 5.76 -7.35
C THR A 88 -2.53 4.36 -7.70
N ALA A 89 -2.95 3.36 -6.93
CA ALA A 89 -2.53 1.97 -7.19
C ALA A 89 -3.09 1.45 -8.53
N ALA A 90 -4.27 1.93 -8.93
CA ALA A 90 -4.87 1.61 -10.23
C ALA A 90 -3.96 2.02 -11.40
N ASP A 91 -3.43 3.24 -11.40
CA ASP A 91 -2.50 3.71 -12.46
C ASP A 91 -1.19 2.90 -12.47
N VAL A 92 -0.73 2.46 -11.29
CA VAL A 92 0.46 1.62 -11.17
C VAL A 92 0.22 0.24 -11.80
N LEU A 93 -0.96 -0.34 -11.60
CA LEU A 93 -1.33 -1.71 -11.99
C LEU A 93 -1.94 -1.83 -13.40
N ASP A 94 -2.24 -0.71 -14.07
CA ASP A 94 -2.87 -0.66 -15.41
C ASP A 94 -2.17 -1.52 -16.49
N ARG A 95 -0.86 -1.76 -16.36
CA ARG A 95 -0.09 -2.56 -17.31
C ARG A 95 0.17 -3.98 -16.82
N THR A 96 -0.59 -4.92 -17.37
CA THR A 96 -0.37 -6.37 -17.22
C THR A 96 0.34 -6.94 -18.45
N PHE A 97 1.13 -8.00 -18.25
CA PHE A 97 1.79 -8.73 -19.34
C PHE A 97 1.03 -10.04 -19.60
N GLY A 98 0.82 -10.36 -20.89
CA GLY A 98 0.17 -11.59 -21.33
C GLY A 98 1.18 -12.70 -21.57
N GLU A 99 0.76 -13.93 -21.33
CA GLU A 99 1.48 -15.22 -21.42
C GLU A 99 2.11 -15.70 -20.10
N ILE A 100 1.28 -16.34 -19.27
CA ILE A 100 1.73 -17.13 -18.10
C ILE A 100 1.78 -18.64 -18.39
N GLY A 101 1.46 -19.05 -19.62
CA GLY A 101 1.44 -20.45 -20.04
C GLY A 101 0.48 -21.29 -19.20
N ASN A 102 0.99 -22.38 -18.62
CA ASN A 102 0.28 -23.29 -17.74
C ASN A 102 0.60 -23.06 -16.24
N PHE A 103 1.14 -21.89 -15.88
CA PHE A 103 1.41 -21.56 -14.48
C PHE A 103 0.10 -21.44 -13.69
N ASP A 104 -0.11 -22.32 -12.71
CA ASP A 104 -1.36 -22.47 -11.95
C ASP A 104 -1.17 -22.25 -10.43
N ASP A 105 -0.04 -21.68 -10.04
CA ASP A 105 0.37 -21.48 -8.65
C ASP A 105 0.38 -19.99 -8.26
N PHE A 106 0.71 -19.64 -7.01
CA PHE A 106 0.85 -18.23 -6.61
C PHE A 106 2.23 -17.67 -6.96
N VAL A 107 2.26 -16.38 -7.32
CA VAL A 107 3.49 -15.59 -7.41
C VAL A 107 3.70 -14.92 -6.05
N LEU A 108 4.89 -15.08 -5.46
CA LEU A 108 5.28 -14.46 -4.18
C LEU A 108 6.44 -13.49 -4.38
N LEU A 109 6.23 -12.24 -3.99
CA LEU A 109 7.28 -11.27 -3.74
C LEU A 109 7.49 -11.17 -2.24
N LYS A 110 8.67 -11.59 -1.76
CA LYS A 110 9.03 -11.52 -0.35
C LYS A 110 10.14 -10.49 -0.12
N ASP A 111 10.20 -9.98 1.11
CA ASP A 111 11.23 -9.05 1.58
C ASP A 111 11.26 -7.72 0.81
N ILE A 112 10.09 -7.19 0.43
CA ILE A 112 9.98 -5.86 -0.18
C ILE A 112 10.26 -4.84 0.94
N PRO A 113 11.41 -4.14 0.95
CA PRO A 113 11.68 -3.15 1.97
C PRO A 113 10.74 -1.97 1.81
N PHE A 114 10.22 -1.44 2.90
CA PHE A 114 9.40 -0.24 2.88
C PHE A 114 9.66 0.61 4.12
N HIS A 115 9.28 1.88 4.02
CA HIS A 115 9.16 2.77 5.16
C HIS A 115 7.83 3.52 5.07
N SER A 116 7.25 3.82 6.22
CA SER A 116 6.02 4.59 6.34
C SER A 116 6.05 5.40 7.63
N HIS A 117 5.04 6.23 7.88
CA HIS A 117 4.99 7.09 9.07
C HIS A 117 3.70 6.83 9.84
N CYS A 118 3.85 6.56 11.14
CA CYS A 118 2.71 6.36 12.02
C CYS A 118 1.91 7.65 12.11
N GLU A 119 0.65 7.64 11.68
CA GLU A 119 -0.21 8.84 11.64
C GLU A 119 -0.39 9.50 13.01
N HIS A 120 -0.31 8.72 14.09
CA HIS A 120 -0.48 9.23 15.45
C HIS A 120 0.66 10.14 15.93
N HIS A 121 1.86 9.99 15.37
CA HIS A 121 3.06 10.68 15.86
C HIS A 121 3.93 11.26 14.74
N MET A 122 3.60 10.98 13.48
CA MET A 122 4.41 11.31 12.30
C MET A 122 5.86 10.79 12.40
N VAL A 123 6.04 9.67 13.08
CA VAL A 123 7.33 9.02 13.33
C VAL A 123 7.40 7.74 12.50
N PRO A 124 8.55 7.41 11.89
CA PRO A 124 8.62 6.30 10.96
C PRO A 124 8.38 4.93 11.60
N PHE A 125 7.81 4.03 10.80
CA PHE A 125 7.94 2.59 10.99
C PHE A 125 8.51 1.98 9.71
N VAL A 126 9.46 1.06 9.87
CA VAL A 126 10.28 0.54 8.77
C VAL A 126 10.27 -0.98 8.86
N GLY A 127 10.20 -1.64 7.70
CA GLY A 127 10.05 -3.07 7.69
C GLY A 127 10.04 -3.66 6.31
N LYS A 128 9.35 -4.81 6.21
CA LYS A 128 9.20 -5.58 4.99
C LYS A 128 7.74 -5.91 4.74
N ALA A 129 7.37 -5.84 3.46
CA ALA A 129 6.13 -6.40 2.96
C ALA A 129 6.41 -7.69 2.18
N HIS A 130 5.47 -8.62 2.30
CA HIS A 130 5.42 -9.88 1.56
C HIS A 130 4.06 -9.96 0.89
N VAL A 131 4.05 -10.12 -0.42
CA VAL A 131 2.83 -10.09 -1.22
C VAL A 131 2.80 -11.31 -2.13
N ALA A 132 1.76 -12.11 -2.02
CA ALA A 132 1.47 -13.20 -2.92
C ALA A 132 0.09 -13.05 -3.57
N TYR A 133 -0.04 -13.54 -4.80
CA TYR A 133 -1.33 -13.62 -5.49
C TYR A 133 -1.37 -14.80 -6.44
N PHE A 134 -2.56 -15.37 -6.64
CA PHE A 134 -2.80 -16.40 -7.64
C PHE A 134 -3.28 -15.77 -8.96
N PRO A 135 -2.42 -15.66 -9.99
CA PRO A 135 -2.84 -15.15 -11.30
C PRO A 135 -3.92 -16.05 -11.93
N VAL A 136 -4.68 -15.45 -12.85
CA VAL A 136 -5.68 -16.16 -13.67
C VAL A 136 -5.18 -16.25 -15.11
N ASP A 137 -5.20 -15.14 -15.84
CA ASP A 137 -4.80 -15.09 -17.26
C ASP A 137 -3.51 -14.30 -17.50
N ARG A 138 -3.15 -13.43 -16.55
CA ARG A 138 -2.08 -12.44 -16.70
C ARG A 138 -1.30 -12.30 -15.41
N VAL A 139 -0.05 -11.92 -15.55
CA VAL A 139 0.83 -11.54 -14.45
C VAL A 139 1.14 -10.05 -14.59
N VAL A 140 1.13 -9.36 -13.45
CA VAL A 140 1.60 -7.97 -13.41
C VAL A 140 3.13 -7.97 -13.29
N GLY A 141 3.79 -6.97 -13.87
CA GLY A 141 5.22 -6.80 -13.68
C GLY A 141 5.57 -6.73 -12.20
N LEU A 142 6.55 -7.52 -11.75
CA LEU A 142 6.92 -7.62 -10.32
C LEU A 142 7.19 -6.25 -9.68
N SER A 143 7.80 -5.33 -10.43
CA SER A 143 8.06 -3.96 -9.97
C SER A 143 6.80 -3.16 -9.68
N LYS A 144 5.65 -3.52 -10.24
CA LYS A 144 4.37 -2.85 -9.96
C LYS A 144 3.81 -3.22 -8.59
N ILE A 145 3.96 -4.47 -8.16
CA ILE A 145 3.58 -4.87 -6.81
C ILE A 145 4.38 -4.09 -5.76
N ALA A 146 5.71 -3.98 -5.95
CA ALA A 146 6.54 -3.16 -5.08
C ALA A 146 6.09 -1.68 -5.07
N ARG A 147 5.78 -1.12 -6.25
CA ARG A 147 5.26 0.26 -6.33
C ARG A 147 3.93 0.46 -5.63
N VAL A 148 3.03 -0.53 -5.65
CA VAL A 148 1.77 -0.45 -4.88
C VAL A 148 2.06 -0.38 -3.38
N VAL A 149 3.03 -1.14 -2.88
CA VAL A 149 3.49 -1.01 -1.49
C VAL A 149 3.96 0.42 -1.22
N ASP A 150 4.82 0.99 -2.07
CA ASP A 150 5.34 2.35 -1.91
C ASP A 150 4.25 3.43 -1.99
N THR A 151 3.31 3.32 -2.93
CA THR A 151 2.18 4.26 -3.09
C THR A 151 1.38 4.43 -1.79
N PHE A 152 1.17 3.35 -1.03
CA PHE A 152 0.49 3.41 0.26
C PHE A 152 1.44 3.65 1.43
N ALA A 153 2.67 3.14 1.38
CA ALA A 153 3.64 3.30 2.45
C ALA A 153 4.12 4.74 2.59
N HIS A 154 4.24 5.50 1.49
CA HIS A 154 4.57 6.92 1.46
C HIS A 154 3.36 7.81 1.80
N ARG A 155 2.69 7.51 2.92
CA ARG A 155 1.56 8.22 3.50
C ARG A 155 1.67 8.18 5.03
N LEU A 156 0.86 8.97 5.72
CA LEU A 156 0.58 8.72 7.14
C LEU A 156 -0.33 7.49 7.25
N GLN A 157 0.03 6.56 8.11
CA GLN A 157 -0.57 5.22 8.16
C GLN A 157 -0.70 4.65 9.58
N THR A 158 -1.64 3.71 9.70
CA THR A 158 -1.52 2.55 10.60
C THR A 158 -1.07 1.33 9.80
N GLN A 159 -0.36 0.39 10.42
CA GLN A 159 0.17 -0.77 9.69
C GLN A 159 -0.96 -1.68 9.19
N GLU A 160 -2.04 -1.77 9.96
CA GLU A 160 -3.27 -2.49 9.63
C GLU A 160 -3.93 -1.92 8.36
N HIS A 161 -4.03 -0.60 8.28
CA HIS A 161 -4.62 0.07 7.12
C HIS A 161 -3.76 -0.10 5.88
N LEU A 162 -2.43 0.07 6.02
CA LEU A 162 -1.47 -0.18 4.95
C LEU A 162 -1.60 -1.60 4.37
N THR A 163 -1.65 -2.62 5.24
CA THR A 163 -1.84 -4.02 4.82
C THR A 163 -3.15 -4.22 4.06
N SER A 164 -4.24 -3.62 4.55
CA SER A 164 -5.57 -3.72 3.92
C SER A 164 -5.63 -3.01 2.57
N GLN A 165 -5.04 -1.82 2.45
CA GLN A 165 -4.99 -1.05 1.20
C GLN A 165 -4.24 -1.79 0.10
N ILE A 166 -3.05 -2.32 0.41
CA ILE A 166 -2.26 -3.10 -0.55
C ILE A 166 -3.04 -4.33 -1.01
N THR A 167 -3.67 -5.06 -0.08
CA THR A 167 -4.47 -6.25 -0.40
C THR A 167 -5.62 -5.90 -1.33
N THR A 168 -6.40 -4.87 -0.97
CA THR A 168 -7.59 -4.43 -1.70
C THR A 168 -7.22 -3.93 -3.10
N ALA A 169 -6.19 -3.10 -3.22
CA ALA A 169 -5.77 -2.55 -4.52
C ALA A 169 -5.34 -3.65 -5.50
N ILE A 170 -4.62 -4.67 -5.03
CA ILE A 170 -4.19 -5.81 -5.85
C ILE A 170 -5.40 -6.66 -6.27
N GLU A 171 -6.32 -6.93 -5.33
CA GLU A 171 -7.51 -7.72 -5.61
C GLU A 171 -8.43 -7.01 -6.63
N GLU A 172 -8.68 -5.72 -6.45
CA GLU A 172 -9.54 -4.94 -7.35
C GLU A 172 -8.94 -4.78 -8.75
N ALA A 173 -7.63 -4.55 -8.85
CA ALA A 173 -6.98 -4.31 -10.15
C ALA A 173 -6.71 -5.59 -10.93
N LEU A 174 -6.35 -6.69 -10.26
CA LEU A 174 -5.93 -7.93 -10.93
C LEU A 174 -7.01 -9.02 -10.95
N ASN A 175 -8.02 -8.92 -10.08
CA ASN A 175 -9.03 -9.96 -9.85
C ASN A 175 -8.42 -11.39 -9.79
N PRO A 176 -7.40 -11.62 -8.93
CA PRO A 176 -6.74 -12.91 -8.82
C PRO A 176 -7.64 -13.94 -8.12
N ARG A 177 -7.25 -15.22 -8.13
CA ARG A 177 -7.97 -16.24 -7.33
C ARG A 177 -7.82 -16.01 -5.82
N GLY A 178 -6.85 -15.23 -5.40
CA GLY A 178 -6.64 -14.81 -4.02
C GLY A 178 -5.38 -13.98 -3.87
N VAL A 179 -5.32 -13.15 -2.82
CA VAL A 179 -4.16 -12.33 -2.43
C VAL A 179 -3.79 -12.65 -0.99
N ALA A 180 -2.49 -12.64 -0.70
CA ALA A 180 -1.94 -12.70 0.63
C ALA A 180 -0.94 -11.57 0.84
N VAL A 181 -1.18 -10.72 1.82
CA VAL A 181 -0.23 -9.68 2.24
C VAL A 181 0.16 -9.92 3.69
N MET A 182 1.46 -9.85 3.98
CA MET A 182 1.98 -9.80 5.33
C MET A 182 3.00 -8.68 5.42
N ILE A 183 2.90 -7.85 6.46
CA ILE A 183 3.83 -6.78 6.76
C ILE A 183 4.44 -7.04 8.14
N GLU A 184 5.77 -7.02 8.22
CA GLU A 184 6.52 -6.96 9.47
C GLU A 184 7.27 -5.64 9.56
N ALA A 185 7.14 -4.91 10.67
CA ALA A 185 7.79 -3.61 10.84
C ALA A 185 8.11 -3.25 12.28
N GLU A 186 9.21 -2.53 12.47
CA GLU A 186 9.55 -1.89 13.74
C GLU A 186 9.04 -0.44 13.74
N HIS A 187 8.41 -0.05 14.84
CA HIS A 187 7.79 1.26 15.00
C HIS A 187 8.65 2.17 15.87
N MET A 188 9.21 3.24 15.30
CA MET A 188 10.06 4.16 16.07
C MET A 188 9.27 4.88 17.18
N CYS A 189 7.94 5.01 17.05
CA CYS A 189 7.09 5.55 18.11
C CYS A 189 7.08 4.70 19.39
N MET A 190 7.46 3.41 19.31
CA MET A 190 7.67 2.50 20.44
C MET A 190 9.14 2.34 20.80
N SER A 191 10.04 2.39 19.81
CA SER A 191 11.48 2.16 20.01
C SER A 191 12.19 3.35 20.64
N MET A 192 11.87 4.58 20.22
CA MET A 192 12.64 5.77 20.60
C MET A 192 11.98 6.64 21.69
N ARG A 193 10.70 6.41 21.98
CA ARG A 193 9.93 7.17 22.97
C ARG A 193 8.89 6.31 23.68
N GLY A 194 8.23 6.89 24.68
CA GLY A 194 7.14 6.22 25.39
C GLY A 194 7.63 4.96 26.12
N VAL A 195 7.20 3.79 25.65
CA VAL A 195 7.49 2.49 26.28
C VAL A 195 8.93 1.97 26.07
N LEU A 196 9.67 2.55 25.11
CA LEU A 196 11.10 2.28 24.86
C LEU A 196 11.41 0.78 24.68
N LYS A 197 10.82 0.16 23.66
CA LYS A 197 10.99 -1.27 23.33
C LYS A 197 11.58 -1.46 21.93
N PRO A 198 12.87 -1.14 21.73
CA PRO A 198 13.54 -1.34 20.45
C PRO A 198 13.58 -2.83 20.07
N GLY A 199 13.52 -3.10 18.76
CA GLY A 199 13.54 -4.45 18.19
C GLY A 199 12.22 -5.22 18.27
N VAL A 200 11.15 -4.63 18.81
CA VAL A 200 9.81 -5.21 18.72
C VAL A 200 9.29 -5.05 17.29
N SER A 201 9.07 -6.18 16.61
CA SER A 201 8.45 -6.23 15.30
C SER A 201 6.94 -6.48 15.43
N THR A 202 6.15 -5.63 14.78
CA THR A 202 4.70 -5.77 14.64
C THR A 202 4.41 -6.48 13.32
N LEU A 203 3.59 -7.52 13.37
CA LEU A 203 3.18 -8.29 12.20
C LEU A 203 1.68 -8.14 11.95
N THR A 204 1.31 -7.79 10.73
CA THR A 204 -0.07 -7.76 10.25
C THR A 204 -0.18 -8.59 8.98
N SER A 205 -1.33 -9.19 8.75
CA SER A 205 -1.58 -9.98 7.54
C SER A 205 -3.04 -9.92 7.13
N GLN A 206 -3.31 -9.99 5.83
CA GLN A 206 -4.64 -10.09 5.27
C GLN A 206 -4.64 -11.07 4.09
N PHE A 207 -5.65 -11.94 4.07
CA PHE A 207 -5.83 -12.99 3.06
C PHE A 207 -7.19 -12.87 2.39
N THR A 208 -7.22 -13.09 1.08
CA THR A 208 -8.44 -13.09 0.27
C THR A 208 -8.47 -14.25 -0.71
N GLY A 209 -9.66 -14.57 -1.23
CA GLY A 209 -9.90 -15.72 -2.11
C GLY A 209 -9.31 -17.03 -1.56
N VAL A 210 -8.60 -17.77 -2.42
CA VAL A 210 -8.01 -19.08 -2.08
C VAL A 210 -7.14 -19.03 -0.82
N PHE A 211 -6.37 -17.95 -0.57
CA PHE A 211 -5.58 -17.84 0.65
C PHE A 211 -6.44 -17.73 1.91
N ARG A 212 -7.62 -17.09 1.84
CA ARG A 212 -8.52 -16.99 2.99
C ARG A 212 -9.26 -18.31 3.22
N ASP A 213 -9.68 -18.93 2.14
CA ASP A 213 -10.63 -20.04 2.17
C ASP A 213 -9.95 -21.41 2.33
N ASP A 214 -8.64 -21.51 2.03
CA ASP A 214 -7.83 -22.72 2.23
C ASP A 214 -6.70 -22.50 3.28
N PRO A 215 -6.82 -23.08 4.49
CA PRO A 215 -5.77 -23.03 5.51
C PRO A 215 -4.43 -23.62 5.06
N ALA A 216 -4.42 -24.58 4.13
CA ALA A 216 -3.18 -25.16 3.62
C ALA A 216 -2.36 -24.12 2.85
N GLU A 217 -3.01 -23.23 2.10
CA GLU A 217 -2.35 -22.13 1.38
C GLU A 217 -1.84 -21.04 2.33
N GLN A 218 -2.52 -20.78 3.46
CA GLN A 218 -2.00 -19.90 4.50
C GLN A 218 -0.70 -20.46 5.11
N VAL A 219 -0.72 -21.74 5.47
CA VAL A 219 0.46 -22.43 6.03
C VAL A 219 1.60 -22.44 5.02
N ARG A 220 1.31 -22.71 3.75
CA ARG A 220 2.29 -22.71 2.66
C ARG A 220 2.92 -21.34 2.47
N PHE A 221 2.12 -20.27 2.40
CA PHE A 221 2.60 -18.89 2.35
C PHE A 221 3.53 -18.57 3.53
N ILE A 222 3.06 -18.79 4.77
CA ILE A 222 3.84 -18.50 6.00
C ILE A 222 5.15 -19.31 6.02
N THR A 223 5.10 -20.56 5.57
CA THR A 223 6.29 -21.44 5.54
C THR A 223 7.33 -20.93 4.53
N MET A 224 6.89 -20.45 3.36
CA MET A 224 7.80 -19.86 2.37
C MET A 224 8.48 -18.57 2.87
N LEU A 225 7.85 -17.85 3.80
CA LEU A 225 8.47 -16.68 4.45
C LEU A 225 9.53 -17.06 5.50
N ARG A 226 9.38 -18.23 6.14
CA ARG A 226 10.30 -18.71 7.19
C ARG A 226 11.62 -19.29 6.66
N GLY A 227 11.76 -19.46 5.35
CA GLY A 227 12.90 -20.15 4.73
C GLY A 227 13.74 -19.27 3.80
N LEU A 228 15.07 -19.38 3.94
CA LEU A 228 16.17 -18.66 3.26
C LEU A 228 16.59 -17.36 3.98
N ARG A 229 17.29 -17.54 5.11
CA ARG A 229 18.35 -16.62 5.55
C ARG A 229 19.69 -17.25 5.19
#